data_AF-A0AAD5ZE09-F1
#
_entry.id   AF-A0AAD5ZE09-F1
#
_cell.length_a   1.000
_cell.length_b   1.000
_cell.length_c   1.000
_cell.angle_alpha   90.00
_cell.angle_beta   90.00
_cell.angle_gamma   90.00
#
_symmetry.space_group_name_H-M   'P 1'
#
loop_
_entity.id
_entity.type
_entity.pdbx_description
1 polymer ?
#
loop_
_entity_poly.entity_id
_entity_poly.type
_entity_poly.pdbx_seq_one_letter_code
_entity_poly.pdbx_strand_id
1 'polypeptide(L)'
;MGTSELIYRGGHESQSNPLRHSPRPAKKLTWLTRSGRYVISEQRLTFGLVGILLTSLFFLLRPSGTPHSSYGSHLAVVGTGALSHQHFGSGSKSGSYMHYPGSGFVGGKMPLGLKNKGRRIVVTGGAGFVGSHLVDRLMERGDHVIVVDNFFTGRKDNLLHHLGNPNFELIRHDVVEPILLEVDQIYHLACPASPVHYKYNPVKTIKTNVVGTLNMLGLAKRVGARFLLTSTSEVYGDPLQHPQVETYWGNVNPIGVRSCYDEGKRTAETLTMDYHRGANLEVRIARIFNTYGPRMCIDDGRVVSNFVAQALRKEPMTVYGDGKQTRSFQYVSDLVEGLIRLMEGDHVGPFNLGNPGEFTMLELAKVVQDTIDSEAKIEFRPNTEDDPHKRKPDITRAKELLGWEPKISLRQGLPLMVTDFRKRIFGDHSETTTTGTVAGS
;
A
#
# COMPACT_ATOMS: atom_id res chain seq x y z
N MET A 1 -24.50 2.53 -51.87
CA MET A 1 -24.32 1.64 -53.03
C MET A 1 -22.82 1.42 -53.19
N GLY A 2 -22.26 0.21 -53.23
CA GLY A 2 -22.89 -1.12 -53.11
C GLY A 2 -22.01 -2.08 -52.29
N THR A 3 -22.59 -3.23 -51.94
CA THR A 3 -21.95 -4.33 -51.20
C THR A 3 -21.01 -5.16 -52.08
N SER A 4 -20.02 -5.82 -51.48
CA SER A 4 -19.29 -6.93 -52.12
C SER A 4 -19.46 -8.19 -51.27
N GLU A 5 -19.89 -9.27 -51.91
CA GLU A 5 -20.31 -10.51 -51.26
C GLU A 5 -19.18 -11.52 -51.03
N LEU A 6 -19.45 -12.51 -50.18
CA LEU A 6 -18.64 -13.72 -50.05
C LEU A 6 -18.75 -14.59 -51.31
N ILE A 7 -17.66 -15.28 -51.68
CA ILE A 7 -17.72 -16.43 -52.60
C ILE A 7 -17.22 -17.68 -51.88
N TYR A 8 -18.10 -18.68 -51.82
CA TYR A 8 -17.88 -20.02 -51.30
C TYR A 8 -17.66 -21.00 -52.46
N ARG A 9 -16.75 -21.97 -52.31
CA ARG A 9 -16.60 -23.13 -53.23
C ARG A 9 -16.38 -24.41 -52.43
N GLY A 10 -17.33 -25.35 -52.51
CA GLY A 10 -17.09 -26.79 -52.30
C GLY A 10 -16.56 -27.45 -53.58
N GLY A 11 -16.28 -28.76 -53.63
CA GLY A 11 -16.40 -29.82 -52.63
C GLY A 11 -16.12 -31.21 -53.26
N HIS A 12 -16.51 -32.30 -52.56
CA HIS A 12 -16.39 -33.74 -52.94
C HIS A 12 -14.96 -34.34 -52.89
N GLU A 13 -14.73 -35.63 -52.56
CA GLU A 13 -15.52 -36.88 -52.45
C GLU A 13 -15.09 -37.68 -51.16
N SER A 14 -15.49 -38.93 -50.83
CA SER A 14 -16.75 -39.65 -50.58
C SER A 14 -16.37 -41.08 -50.04
N GLN A 15 -17.32 -41.88 -49.50
CA GLN A 15 -17.18 -43.27 -48.92
C GLN A 15 -16.60 -43.34 -47.46
N SER A 16 -17.10 -44.03 -46.41
CA SER A 16 -17.96 -45.22 -46.14
C SER A 16 -17.17 -46.53 -45.87
N ASN A 17 -17.47 -47.41 -44.90
CA ASN A 17 -18.63 -47.47 -43.97
C ASN A 17 -18.32 -47.76 -42.44
N PRO A 18 -18.54 -48.92 -41.75
CA PRO A 18 -19.16 -48.85 -40.41
C PRO A 18 -18.48 -49.58 -39.20
N LEU A 19 -19.08 -49.36 -38.01
CA LEU A 19 -19.06 -50.18 -36.77
C LEU A 19 -17.75 -50.34 -35.95
N ARG A 20 -17.65 -49.60 -34.83
CA ARG A 20 -17.25 -50.15 -33.52
C ARG A 20 -18.10 -49.57 -32.38
N HIS A 21 -18.65 -50.46 -31.55
CA HIS A 21 -19.50 -50.14 -30.41
C HIS A 21 -18.64 -49.85 -29.17
N SER A 22 -18.93 -48.77 -28.43
CA SER A 22 -18.29 -48.46 -27.14
C SER A 22 -19.34 -48.49 -26.03
N PRO A 23 -19.07 -49.17 -24.89
CA PRO A 23 -20.09 -49.42 -23.87
C PRO A 23 -20.45 -48.14 -23.09
N ARG A 24 -21.75 -47.98 -22.80
CA ARG A 24 -22.25 -46.91 -21.91
C ARG A 24 -21.67 -47.09 -20.49
N PRO A 25 -21.23 -46.02 -19.81
CA PRO A 25 -20.78 -46.13 -18.42
C PRO A 25 -21.95 -46.46 -17.49
N ALA A 26 -21.71 -47.33 -16.51
CA ALA A 26 -22.72 -47.76 -15.55
C ALA A 26 -23.26 -46.59 -14.70
N LYS A 27 -24.56 -46.62 -14.39
CA LYS A 27 -25.25 -45.60 -13.59
C LYS A 27 -24.71 -45.57 -12.15
N LYS A 28 -23.77 -44.67 -11.84
CA LYS A 28 -23.24 -44.49 -10.47
C LYS A 28 -24.21 -43.70 -9.59
N LEU A 29 -24.88 -44.43 -8.68
CA LEU A 29 -25.32 -44.04 -7.34
C LEU A 29 -25.68 -42.55 -7.13
N THR A 30 -26.75 -42.10 -7.78
CA THR A 30 -27.20 -40.70 -7.75
C THR A 30 -27.83 -40.25 -6.42
N TRP A 31 -28.12 -41.17 -5.50
CA TRP A 31 -28.78 -40.91 -4.22
C TRP A 31 -27.88 -40.27 -3.14
N LEU A 32 -26.55 -40.41 -3.22
CA LEU A 32 -25.63 -39.81 -2.24
C LEU A 32 -25.35 -38.32 -2.50
N THR A 33 -25.28 -37.56 -1.40
CA THR A 33 -24.85 -36.15 -1.36
C THR A 33 -23.40 -35.97 -1.84
N ARG A 34 -23.03 -34.75 -2.25
CA ARG A 34 -21.68 -34.43 -2.76
C ARG A 34 -20.56 -34.89 -1.81
N SER A 35 -20.74 -34.69 -0.50
CA SER A 35 -19.78 -35.09 0.53
C SER A 35 -19.62 -36.61 0.63
N GLY A 36 -20.72 -37.38 0.51
CA GLY A 36 -20.67 -38.85 0.52
C GLY A 36 -19.92 -39.42 -0.68
N ARG A 37 -20.08 -38.81 -1.87
CA ARG A 37 -19.33 -39.24 -3.07
C ARG A 37 -17.82 -38.98 -2.95
N TYR A 38 -17.42 -37.92 -2.25
CA TYR A 38 -16.01 -37.55 -2.02
C TYR A 38 -15.26 -38.54 -1.11
N VAL A 39 -15.94 -39.13 -0.12
CA VAL A 39 -15.35 -40.13 0.78
C VAL A 39 -15.20 -41.50 0.10
N ILE A 40 -16.09 -41.83 -0.84
CA ILE A 40 -16.17 -43.14 -1.48
C ILE A 40 -15.28 -43.25 -2.74
N SER A 41 -14.83 -42.14 -3.33
CA SER A 41 -13.93 -42.16 -4.48
C SER A 41 -12.46 -42.42 -4.09
N GLU A 42 -11.91 -43.54 -4.59
CA GLU A 42 -10.47 -43.88 -4.69
C GLU A 42 -9.64 -43.76 -3.40
N GLN A 43 -9.43 -44.90 -2.74
CA GLN A 43 -8.45 -45.18 -1.67
C GLN A 43 -8.47 -44.27 -0.41
N ARG A 44 -9.37 -43.29 -0.30
CA ARG A 44 -9.43 -42.36 0.85
C ARG A 44 -9.98 -42.99 2.14
N LEU A 45 -10.94 -43.91 2.04
CA LEU A 45 -11.43 -44.70 3.18
C LEU A 45 -10.31 -45.52 3.83
N THR A 46 -9.40 -46.09 3.04
CA THR A 46 -8.21 -46.78 3.53
C THR A 46 -7.25 -45.86 4.28
N PHE A 47 -7.01 -44.62 3.83
CA PHE A 47 -6.21 -43.66 4.59
C PHE A 47 -6.85 -43.27 5.94
N GLY A 48 -8.18 -43.11 5.98
CA GLY A 48 -8.90 -42.84 7.24
C GLY A 48 -8.76 -43.99 8.25
N LEU A 49 -8.93 -45.23 7.79
CA LEU A 49 -8.78 -46.42 8.64
C LEU A 49 -7.34 -46.63 9.12
N VAL A 50 -6.34 -46.41 8.27
CA VAL A 50 -4.91 -46.47 8.65
C VAL A 50 -4.56 -45.39 9.68
N GLY A 51 -5.08 -44.17 9.51
CA GLY A 51 -4.88 -43.07 10.48
C GLY A 51 -5.43 -43.41 11.87
N ILE A 52 -6.66 -43.94 11.94
CA ILE A 52 -7.26 -44.42 13.19
C ILE A 52 -6.38 -45.49 13.84
N LEU A 53 -5.97 -46.51 13.06
CA LEU A 53 -5.18 -47.64 13.56
C LEU A 53 -3.81 -47.19 14.12
N LEU A 54 -3.15 -46.23 13.46
CA LEU A 54 -1.91 -45.62 13.95
C LEU A 54 -2.11 -44.84 15.26
N THR A 55 -3.20 -44.07 15.39
CA THR A 55 -3.49 -43.34 16.64
C THR A 55 -3.80 -44.29 17.80
N SER A 56 -4.60 -45.35 17.57
CA SER A 56 -4.87 -46.37 18.58
C SER A 56 -3.58 -47.08 19.03
N LEU A 57 -2.69 -47.41 18.10
CA LEU A 57 -1.40 -48.04 18.41
C LEU A 57 -0.49 -47.10 19.22
N PHE A 58 -0.46 -45.80 18.92
CA PHE A 58 0.31 -44.81 19.68
C PHE A 58 -0.15 -44.68 21.14
N PHE A 59 -1.46 -44.72 21.39
CA PHE A 59 -2.01 -44.68 22.76
C PHE A 59 -1.85 -46.02 23.51
N LEU A 60 -1.81 -47.16 22.82
CA LEU A 60 -1.56 -48.47 23.42
C LEU A 60 -0.08 -48.71 23.77
N LEU A 61 0.86 -48.10 23.04
CA LEU A 61 2.30 -48.28 23.23
C LEU A 61 2.96 -47.31 24.22
N ARG A 62 2.20 -46.43 24.89
CA ARG A 62 2.72 -45.57 25.97
C ARG A 62 2.44 -46.22 27.34
N PRO A 63 3.48 -46.64 28.10
CA PRO A 63 3.30 -47.02 29.49
C PRO A 63 2.82 -45.83 30.31
N SER A 64 1.77 -46.05 31.10
CA SER A 64 1.23 -45.05 32.04
C SER A 64 2.21 -44.81 33.19
N GLY A 65 3.01 -43.75 33.10
CA GLY A 65 3.87 -43.26 34.18
C GLY A 65 3.20 -42.13 34.97
N THR A 66 3.04 -42.33 36.28
CA THR A 66 2.53 -41.36 37.27
C THR A 66 3.15 -41.68 38.65
N PRO A 67 3.18 -40.77 39.63
CA PRO A 67 3.15 -39.30 39.59
C PRO A 67 4.23 -38.65 40.50
N HIS A 68 4.41 -37.32 40.48
CA HIS A 68 4.89 -36.58 41.66
C HIS A 68 4.60 -35.07 41.60
N SER A 69 3.69 -34.59 42.46
CA SER A 69 4.00 -33.68 43.58
C SER A 69 2.73 -33.03 44.13
N SER A 70 2.72 -32.80 45.44
CA SER A 70 1.56 -32.36 46.23
C SER A 70 1.47 -30.83 46.31
N TYR A 71 0.27 -30.27 46.52
CA TYR A 71 -0.09 -29.32 47.61
C TYR A 71 -1.49 -28.72 47.37
N GLY A 72 -2.20 -28.33 48.44
CA GLY A 72 -3.35 -27.41 48.35
C GLY A 72 -4.73 -28.02 48.62
N SER A 73 -4.98 -28.42 49.87
CA SER A 73 -6.31 -28.76 50.39
C SER A 73 -7.22 -27.52 50.51
N HIS A 74 -8.51 -27.66 50.17
CA HIS A 74 -9.62 -27.29 51.07
C HIS A 74 -10.96 -27.88 50.57
N LEU A 75 -11.45 -28.89 51.29
CA LEU A 75 -12.84 -29.35 51.18
C LEU A 75 -13.71 -28.51 52.12
N ALA A 76 -14.93 -28.17 51.70
CA ALA A 76 -16.02 -27.78 52.60
C ALA A 76 -17.28 -28.55 52.19
N VAL A 77 -18.00 -29.07 53.19
CA VAL A 77 -18.97 -30.17 53.06
C VAL A 77 -20.38 -29.68 53.41
N VAL A 78 -21.35 -30.11 52.59
CA VAL A 78 -22.80 -30.32 52.85
C VAL A 78 -23.53 -29.38 53.83
N GLY A 79 -24.62 -28.78 53.36
CA GLY A 79 -25.67 -28.21 54.21
C GLY A 79 -27.05 -28.32 53.56
N THR A 80 -27.88 -29.26 54.03
CA THR A 80 -29.31 -29.38 53.69
C THR A 80 -30.14 -28.40 54.52
N GLY A 81 -31.16 -27.75 53.94
CA GLY A 81 -31.92 -26.72 54.67
C GLY A 81 -33.29 -26.35 54.07
N ALA A 82 -34.32 -27.06 54.53
CA ALA A 82 -35.72 -26.65 54.76
C ALA A 82 -36.55 -25.83 53.72
N LEU A 83 -37.77 -26.33 53.52
CA LEU A 83 -38.91 -25.64 52.91
C LEU A 83 -39.44 -24.49 53.78
N SER A 84 -40.01 -23.45 53.16
CA SER A 84 -41.14 -22.70 53.75
C SER A 84 -42.08 -22.17 52.66
N HIS A 85 -43.39 -22.23 52.94
CA HIS A 85 -44.47 -21.72 52.08
C HIS A 85 -44.71 -20.22 52.32
N GLN A 86 -45.10 -19.47 51.28
CA GLN A 86 -46.28 -18.59 51.37
C GLN A 86 -46.87 -18.23 50.00
N HIS A 87 -48.07 -17.62 50.02
CA HIS A 87 -49.11 -17.77 49.00
C HIS A 87 -49.25 -16.61 47.98
N PHE A 88 -49.65 -16.99 46.77
CA PHE A 88 -50.62 -16.34 45.84
C PHE A 88 -50.50 -14.84 45.47
N GLY A 89 -50.46 -14.63 44.14
CA GLY A 89 -50.96 -13.43 43.46
C GLY A 89 -51.18 -13.73 41.98
N SER A 90 -52.42 -13.69 41.47
CA SER A 90 -52.75 -14.09 40.09
C SER A 90 -52.68 -12.92 39.10
N GLY A 91 -52.21 -13.15 37.86
CA GLY A 91 -52.26 -12.11 36.83
C GLY A 91 -51.76 -12.50 35.43
N SER A 92 -52.66 -13.05 34.60
CA SER A 92 -52.68 -13.10 33.13
C SER A 92 -51.44 -13.52 32.30
N LYS A 93 -51.67 -14.40 31.30
CA LYS A 93 -50.75 -14.71 30.20
C LYS A 93 -50.97 -13.75 29.01
N SER A 94 -49.91 -13.35 28.30
CA SER A 94 -49.81 -13.42 26.82
C SER A 94 -48.49 -12.82 26.30
N GLY A 95 -48.00 -13.29 25.14
CA GLY A 95 -47.16 -12.48 24.25
C GLY A 95 -45.63 -12.55 24.42
N SER A 96 -45.02 -13.72 24.19
CA SER A 96 -43.56 -13.86 24.08
C SER A 96 -43.02 -13.41 22.71
N TYR A 97 -42.26 -12.31 22.67
CA TYR A 97 -41.27 -12.05 21.61
C TYR A 97 -39.95 -11.63 22.25
N MET A 98 -38.93 -12.48 22.11
CA MET A 98 -37.62 -12.31 22.71
C MET A 98 -36.77 -11.37 21.83
N HIS A 99 -36.70 -10.10 22.19
CA HIS A 99 -35.89 -9.11 21.47
C HIS A 99 -34.44 -9.15 22.01
N TYR A 100 -33.51 -9.64 21.21
CA TYR A 100 -32.07 -9.54 21.52
C TYR A 100 -31.64 -8.08 21.38
N PRO A 101 -31.16 -7.40 22.45
CA PRO A 101 -30.49 -6.13 22.29
C PRO A 101 -29.17 -6.36 21.55
N GLY A 102 -28.98 -5.63 20.46
CA GLY A 102 -27.82 -5.81 19.57
C GLY A 102 -26.48 -5.56 20.27
N SER A 103 -25.43 -6.19 19.74
CA SER A 103 -24.04 -5.94 20.10
C SER A 103 -23.64 -4.51 19.75
N GLY A 104 -23.96 -3.57 20.64
CA GLY A 104 -23.42 -2.22 20.60
C GLY A 104 -21.94 -2.28 20.93
N PHE A 105 -21.07 -1.94 19.97
CA PHE A 105 -19.67 -1.65 20.25
C PHE A 105 -19.62 -0.45 21.22
N VAL A 106 -19.38 -0.72 22.49
CA VAL A 106 -19.11 0.34 23.47
C VAL A 106 -17.75 0.93 23.11
N GLY A 107 -17.78 2.10 22.48
CA GLY A 107 -16.61 2.95 22.27
C GLY A 107 -16.06 3.44 23.61
N GLY A 108 -15.35 2.55 24.31
CA GLY A 108 -14.71 2.86 25.58
C GLY A 108 -13.63 3.91 25.40
N LYS A 109 -13.90 5.14 25.85
CA LYS A 109 -12.84 6.15 26.01
C LYS A 109 -11.81 5.60 27.00
N MET A 110 -10.63 5.26 26.48
CA MET A 110 -9.51 4.77 27.29
C MET A 110 -9.18 5.80 28.39
N PRO A 111 -8.99 5.37 29.66
CA PRO A 111 -8.66 6.28 30.74
C PRO A 111 -7.30 6.94 30.53
N LEU A 112 -7.26 8.26 30.71
CA LEU A 112 -6.05 9.08 30.69
C LEU A 112 -5.11 8.63 31.82
N GLY A 113 -4.09 7.84 31.51
CA GLY A 113 -3.14 7.31 32.50
C GLY A 113 -2.29 6.15 32.00
N LEU A 114 -2.77 5.37 31.02
CA LEU A 114 -1.92 4.45 30.27
C LEU A 114 -1.18 5.22 29.18
N LYS A 115 0.16 5.14 29.13
CA LYS A 115 0.92 5.49 27.93
C LYS A 115 0.27 4.76 26.76
N ASN A 116 -0.14 5.49 25.73
CA ASN A 116 -0.72 4.91 24.54
C ASN A 116 0.30 3.90 23.99
N LYS A 117 -0.05 2.61 23.96
CA LYS A 117 0.88 1.60 23.44
C LYS A 117 1.11 1.94 21.97
N GLY A 118 2.38 2.09 21.57
CA GLY A 118 2.75 2.35 20.18
C GLY A 118 2.07 1.32 19.27
N ARG A 119 1.49 1.77 18.17
CA ARG A 119 0.81 0.86 17.26
C ARG A 119 1.84 0.04 16.49
N ARG A 120 1.48 -1.17 16.07
CA ARG A 120 2.26 -1.98 15.15
C ARG A 120 1.89 -1.60 13.74
N ILE A 121 2.83 -1.02 12.99
CA ILE A 121 2.59 -0.41 11.70
C ILE A 121 3.49 -1.03 10.65
N VAL A 122 2.90 -1.53 9.56
CA VAL A 122 3.67 -1.95 8.38
C VAL A 122 3.77 -0.79 7.39
N VAL A 123 4.98 -0.52 6.91
CA VAL A 123 5.24 0.38 5.78
C VAL A 123 5.86 -0.43 4.65
N THR A 124 5.04 -0.83 3.68
CA THR A 124 5.56 -1.50 2.46
C THR A 124 6.17 -0.45 1.54
N GLY A 125 7.37 -0.66 0.99
CA GLY A 125 8.11 0.39 0.28
C GLY A 125 8.80 1.40 1.21
N GLY A 126 8.96 1.04 2.49
CA GLY A 126 9.53 1.91 3.52
C GLY A 126 11.01 2.27 3.32
N ALA A 127 11.76 1.54 2.48
CA ALA A 127 13.14 1.92 2.12
C ALA A 127 13.20 2.89 0.92
N GLY A 128 12.06 3.23 0.33
CA GLY A 128 11.93 4.25 -0.71
C GLY A 128 12.02 5.69 -0.18
N PHE A 129 11.91 6.65 -1.10
CA PHE A 129 11.93 8.08 -0.82
C PHE A 129 10.89 8.48 0.23
N VAL A 130 9.59 8.53 -0.13
CA VAL A 130 8.51 8.92 0.80
C VAL A 130 8.41 7.95 1.98
N GLY A 131 8.61 6.65 1.74
CA GLY A 131 8.50 5.60 2.76
C GLY A 131 9.45 5.80 3.93
N SER A 132 10.70 6.18 3.69
CA SER A 132 11.67 6.35 4.77
C SER A 132 11.40 7.59 5.64
N HIS A 133 10.91 8.70 5.05
CA HIS A 133 10.46 9.86 5.82
C HIS A 133 9.20 9.57 6.64
N LEU A 134 8.30 8.71 6.13
CA LEU A 134 7.16 8.21 6.90
C LEU A 134 7.61 7.32 8.07
N VAL A 135 8.58 6.43 7.84
CA VAL A 135 9.18 5.59 8.90
C VAL A 135 9.78 6.46 10.00
N ASP A 136 10.59 7.47 9.66
CA ASP A 136 11.16 8.41 10.64
C ASP A 136 10.08 9.02 11.53
N ARG A 137 9.04 9.59 10.92
CA ARG A 137 7.95 10.27 11.62
C ARG A 137 7.10 9.34 12.50
N LEU A 138 6.96 8.06 12.12
CA LEU A 138 6.27 7.04 12.92
C LEU A 138 7.14 6.54 14.09
N MET A 139 8.44 6.38 13.87
CA MET A 139 9.41 6.06 14.92
C MET A 139 9.50 7.20 15.96
N GLU A 140 9.51 8.46 15.52
CA GLU A 140 9.39 9.65 16.38
C GLU A 140 8.08 9.69 17.19
N ARG A 141 6.98 9.18 16.62
CA ARG A 141 5.68 9.06 17.31
C ARG A 141 5.69 7.97 18.40
N GLY A 142 6.70 7.10 18.41
CA GLY A 142 6.84 6.00 19.37
C GLY A 142 6.12 4.71 18.98
N ASP A 143 5.78 4.54 17.70
CA ASP A 143 5.18 3.31 17.18
C ASP A 143 6.20 2.18 17.00
N HIS A 144 5.71 0.95 16.84
CA HIS A 144 6.49 -0.20 16.38
C HIS A 144 6.37 -0.31 14.86
N VAL A 145 7.45 -0.03 14.13
CA VAL A 145 7.44 0.08 12.66
C VAL A 145 8.14 -1.10 12.01
N ILE A 146 7.39 -1.83 11.18
CA ILE A 146 7.88 -2.95 10.35
C ILE A 146 7.96 -2.47 8.90
N VAL A 147 9.16 -2.38 8.34
CA VAL A 147 9.37 -2.05 6.94
C VAL A 147 9.42 -3.32 6.10
N VAL A 148 8.65 -3.34 5.01
CA VAL A 148 8.63 -4.41 4.01
C VAL A 148 9.12 -3.84 2.68
N ASP A 149 10.30 -4.24 2.22
CA ASP A 149 10.88 -3.72 0.97
C ASP A 149 11.74 -4.78 0.23
N ASN A 150 11.69 -4.79 -1.10
CA ASN A 150 12.51 -5.69 -1.93
C ASN A 150 13.83 -5.03 -2.39
N PHE A 151 14.02 -3.74 -2.11
CA PHE A 151 15.11 -2.87 -2.58
C PHE A 151 15.22 -2.75 -4.10
N PHE A 152 14.10 -2.86 -4.84
CA PHE A 152 14.10 -2.64 -6.29
C PHE A 152 14.39 -1.19 -6.67
N THR A 153 13.83 -0.22 -5.92
CA THR A 153 14.18 1.21 -6.02
C THR A 153 14.48 1.85 -4.65
N GLY A 154 14.16 1.16 -3.54
CA GLY A 154 14.52 1.59 -2.19
C GLY A 154 15.99 1.29 -1.88
N ARG A 155 16.55 1.98 -0.88
CA ARG A 155 17.93 1.77 -0.42
C ARG A 155 17.96 1.50 1.08
N LYS A 156 18.76 0.52 1.51
CA LYS A 156 18.93 0.20 2.94
C LYS A 156 19.47 1.41 3.73
N ASP A 157 20.32 2.21 3.10
CA ASP A 157 20.92 3.45 3.62
C ASP A 157 19.89 4.43 4.19
N ASN A 158 18.69 4.47 3.61
CA ASN A 158 17.58 5.33 4.06
C ASN A 158 17.01 4.94 5.44
N LEU A 159 17.44 3.80 6.01
CA LEU A 159 16.90 3.21 7.24
C LEU A 159 18.00 2.78 8.24
N LEU A 160 19.28 2.99 7.93
CA LEU A 160 20.39 2.48 8.77
C LEU A 160 20.35 3.03 10.20
N HIS A 161 19.90 4.27 10.39
CA HIS A 161 19.80 4.94 11.69
C HIS A 161 18.72 4.37 12.62
N HIS A 162 17.81 3.52 12.10
CA HIS A 162 16.83 2.79 12.94
C HIS A 162 17.26 1.37 13.30
N LEU A 163 18.34 0.85 12.70
CA LEU A 163 18.80 -0.51 12.97
C LEU A 163 19.27 -0.66 14.43
N GLY A 164 18.77 -1.68 15.11
CA GLY A 164 19.04 -1.93 16.53
C GLY A 164 18.04 -1.26 17.48
N ASN A 165 17.12 -0.42 16.99
CA ASN A 165 16.00 0.06 17.78
C ASN A 165 14.99 -1.10 18.00
N PRO A 166 14.59 -1.43 19.25
CA PRO A 166 13.66 -2.54 19.53
C PRO A 166 12.25 -2.32 18.96
N ASN A 167 11.91 -1.09 18.55
CA ASN A 167 10.64 -0.77 17.90
C ASN A 167 10.72 -0.82 16.36
N PHE A 168 11.87 -1.16 15.78
CA PHE A 168 12.08 -1.20 14.33
C PHE A 168 12.41 -2.59 13.80
N GLU A 169 11.70 -3.02 12.75
CA GLU A 169 12.00 -4.25 12.02
C GLU A 169 12.10 -3.97 10.51
N LEU A 170 13.04 -4.64 9.83
CA LEU A 170 13.25 -4.52 8.38
C LEU A 170 13.20 -5.90 7.73
N ILE A 171 12.10 -6.18 7.04
CA ILE A 171 11.86 -7.43 6.32
C ILE A 171 12.15 -7.23 4.83
N ARG A 172 13.14 -7.95 4.30
CA ARG A 172 13.42 -7.97 2.86
C ARG A 172 12.44 -8.91 2.16
N HIS A 173 11.38 -8.36 1.56
CA HIS A 173 10.29 -9.14 0.97
C HIS A 173 9.61 -8.37 -0.18
N ASP A 174 9.13 -9.09 -1.20
CA ASP A 174 8.37 -8.51 -2.32
C ASP A 174 6.87 -8.69 -2.07
N VAL A 175 6.10 -7.61 -2.08
CA VAL A 175 4.65 -7.63 -1.78
C VAL A 175 3.83 -8.52 -2.72
N VAL A 176 4.37 -8.87 -3.89
CA VAL A 176 3.75 -9.85 -4.81
C VAL A 176 3.66 -11.26 -4.18
N GLU A 177 4.54 -11.56 -3.22
CA GLU A 177 4.46 -12.78 -2.41
C GLU A 177 3.65 -12.54 -1.11
N PRO A 178 2.82 -13.49 -0.65
CA PRO A 178 2.08 -13.34 0.60
C PRO A 178 3.00 -13.20 1.83
N ILE A 179 2.56 -12.42 2.82
CA ILE A 179 3.23 -12.24 4.11
C ILE A 179 2.20 -12.23 5.25
N LEU A 180 2.55 -12.81 6.40
CA LEU A 180 1.69 -12.89 7.59
C LEU A 180 2.34 -12.12 8.74
N LEU A 181 1.74 -10.99 9.10
CA LEU A 181 2.17 -10.10 10.20
C LEU A 181 0.96 -9.71 11.06
N GLU A 182 1.16 -9.52 12.36
CA GLU A 182 0.11 -9.07 13.28
C GLU A 182 0.29 -7.56 13.55
N VAL A 183 -0.50 -6.74 12.85
CA VAL A 183 -0.36 -5.27 12.81
C VAL A 183 -1.70 -4.56 12.90
N ASP A 184 -1.66 -3.28 13.29
CA ASP A 184 -2.84 -2.45 13.54
C ASP A 184 -3.09 -1.45 12.39
N GLN A 185 -2.03 -1.02 11.69
CA GLN A 185 -2.08 -0.13 10.52
C GLN A 185 -1.14 -0.61 9.40
N ILE A 186 -1.53 -0.41 8.14
CA ILE A 186 -0.72 -0.71 6.95
C ILE A 186 -0.67 0.50 6.02
N TYR A 187 0.52 1.07 5.82
CA TYR A 187 0.79 2.09 4.81
C TYR A 187 1.38 1.42 3.56
N HIS A 188 0.60 1.35 2.49
CA HIS A 188 0.98 0.64 1.26
C HIS A 188 1.62 1.59 0.23
N LEU A 189 2.96 1.73 0.31
CA LEU A 189 3.79 2.56 -0.58
C LEU A 189 4.60 1.76 -1.61
N ALA A 190 4.55 0.43 -1.60
CA ALA A 190 5.36 -0.42 -2.48
C ALA A 190 4.92 -0.32 -3.95
N CYS A 191 5.57 0.55 -4.73
CA CYS A 191 5.46 0.65 -6.18
C CYS A 191 6.64 1.45 -6.75
N PRO A 192 7.23 1.08 -7.90
CA PRO A 192 8.14 1.96 -8.64
C PRO A 192 7.38 3.24 -9.05
N ALA A 193 7.92 4.42 -8.74
CA ALA A 193 7.21 5.70 -8.90
C ALA A 193 7.76 6.62 -10.02
N SER A 194 9.03 6.46 -10.42
CA SER A 194 9.62 7.21 -11.54
C SER A 194 9.22 6.59 -12.89
N PRO A 195 8.93 7.42 -13.93
CA PRO A 195 8.75 6.94 -15.30
C PRO A 195 9.88 6.09 -15.84
N VAL A 196 11.13 6.33 -15.43
CA VAL A 196 12.28 5.50 -15.83
C VAL A 196 12.13 4.10 -15.23
N HIS A 197 11.84 4.02 -13.92
CA HIS A 197 11.77 2.75 -13.20
C HIS A 197 10.52 1.94 -13.50
N TYR A 198 9.33 2.56 -13.64
CA TYR A 198 8.10 1.80 -13.89
C TYR A 198 7.96 1.32 -15.35
N LYS A 199 8.57 2.03 -16.31
CA LYS A 199 8.65 1.61 -17.72
C LYS A 199 9.74 0.55 -17.96
N TYR A 200 10.78 0.49 -17.12
CA TYR A 200 11.85 -0.52 -17.26
C TYR A 200 11.34 -1.97 -17.17
N ASN A 201 10.35 -2.23 -16.31
CA ASN A 201 9.70 -3.54 -16.23
C ASN A 201 8.18 -3.38 -16.00
N PRO A 202 7.38 -3.15 -17.06
CA PRO A 202 5.95 -2.86 -16.94
C PRO A 202 5.17 -4.05 -16.35
N VAL A 203 5.60 -5.28 -16.64
CA VAL A 203 4.99 -6.50 -16.10
C VAL A 203 5.20 -6.59 -14.58
N LYS A 204 6.38 -6.23 -14.07
CA LYS A 204 6.61 -6.14 -12.62
C LYS A 204 5.79 -5.00 -12.00
N THR A 205 5.77 -3.82 -12.63
CA THR A 205 4.98 -2.67 -12.16
C THR A 205 3.51 -3.02 -11.95
N ILE A 206 2.85 -3.65 -12.94
CA ILE A 206 1.43 -3.98 -12.81
C ILE A 206 1.20 -5.13 -11.81
N LYS A 207 2.09 -6.13 -11.73
CA LYS A 207 2.03 -7.18 -10.70
C LYS A 207 2.14 -6.60 -9.29
N THR A 208 3.07 -5.68 -9.05
CA THR A 208 3.24 -5.01 -7.76
C THR A 208 2.00 -4.19 -7.37
N ASN A 209 1.39 -3.45 -8.31
CA ASN A 209 0.16 -2.70 -8.01
C ASN A 209 -1.08 -3.58 -7.82
N VAL A 210 -1.23 -4.69 -8.55
CA VAL A 210 -2.45 -5.53 -8.48
C VAL A 210 -2.30 -6.64 -7.45
N VAL A 211 -1.31 -7.53 -7.62
CA VAL A 211 -1.08 -8.67 -6.72
C VAL A 211 -0.56 -8.20 -5.36
N GLY A 212 0.33 -7.21 -5.34
CA GLY A 212 0.83 -6.61 -4.10
C GLY A 212 -0.27 -5.97 -3.27
N THR A 213 -1.15 -5.17 -3.88
CA THR A 213 -2.31 -4.60 -3.17
C THR A 213 -3.30 -5.68 -2.74
N LEU A 214 -3.56 -6.73 -3.54
CA LEU A 214 -4.40 -7.87 -3.14
C LEU A 214 -3.85 -8.59 -1.89
N ASN A 215 -2.56 -8.88 -1.85
CA ASN A 215 -1.92 -9.54 -0.70
C ASN A 215 -2.01 -8.67 0.57
N MET A 216 -1.74 -7.37 0.45
CA MET A 216 -1.77 -6.46 1.61
C MET A 216 -3.19 -6.16 2.09
N LEU A 217 -4.18 -6.10 1.20
CA LEU A 217 -5.61 -6.03 1.57
C LEU A 217 -6.09 -7.34 2.22
N GLY A 218 -5.61 -8.49 1.73
CA GLY A 218 -5.84 -9.80 2.34
C GLY A 218 -5.28 -9.89 3.76
N LEU A 219 -4.06 -9.38 3.97
CA LEU A 219 -3.45 -9.24 5.29
C LEU A 219 -4.27 -8.31 6.19
N ALA A 220 -4.63 -7.12 5.70
CA ALA A 220 -5.43 -6.14 6.45
C ALA A 220 -6.75 -6.74 6.93
N LYS A 221 -7.47 -7.44 6.04
CA LYS A 221 -8.70 -8.18 6.36
C LYS A 221 -8.49 -9.30 7.39
N ARG A 222 -7.36 -10.02 7.34
CA ARG A 222 -7.05 -11.13 8.25
C ARG A 222 -6.89 -10.67 9.70
N VAL A 223 -6.26 -9.52 9.92
CA VAL A 223 -5.90 -9.02 11.27
C VAL A 223 -6.74 -7.83 11.74
N GLY A 224 -7.62 -7.29 10.88
CA GLY A 224 -8.42 -6.10 11.18
C GLY A 224 -7.64 -4.79 11.11
N ALA A 225 -6.52 -4.73 10.39
CA ALA A 225 -5.71 -3.52 10.27
C ALA A 225 -6.36 -2.46 9.37
N ARG A 226 -6.22 -1.18 9.75
CA ARG A 226 -6.58 -0.05 8.88
C ARG A 226 -5.56 0.06 7.74
N PHE A 227 -6.04 0.17 6.49
CA PHE A 227 -5.21 0.12 5.28
C PHE A 227 -5.21 1.46 4.54
N LEU A 228 -4.02 2.03 4.29
CA LEU A 228 -3.86 3.23 3.45
C LEU A 228 -3.14 2.86 2.15
N LEU A 229 -3.84 3.05 1.02
CA LEU A 229 -3.25 3.01 -0.30
C LEU A 229 -2.63 4.36 -0.65
N THR A 230 -1.36 4.34 -1.06
CA THR A 230 -0.80 5.48 -1.80
C THR A 230 -1.07 5.31 -3.30
N SER A 231 -2.08 6.04 -3.75
CA SER A 231 -2.40 6.30 -5.14
C SER A 231 -1.60 7.52 -5.64
N THR A 232 -1.98 8.07 -6.79
CA THR A 232 -1.20 9.04 -7.55
C THR A 232 -2.11 9.99 -8.32
N SER A 233 -1.64 11.21 -8.61
CA SER A 233 -2.29 12.12 -9.56
C SER A 233 -2.37 11.55 -11.00
N GLU A 234 -1.57 10.54 -11.34
CA GLU A 234 -1.63 9.88 -12.67
C GLU A 234 -2.97 9.15 -12.92
N VAL A 235 -3.77 8.84 -11.88
CA VAL A 235 -5.12 8.27 -12.09
C VAL A 235 -6.07 9.22 -12.82
N TYR A 236 -5.75 10.52 -12.85
CA TYR A 236 -6.44 11.54 -13.63
C TYR A 236 -5.99 11.62 -15.10
N GLY A 237 -4.84 11.02 -15.44
CA GLY A 237 -4.27 10.94 -16.79
C GLY A 237 -3.84 12.29 -17.36
N ASP A 238 -4.38 12.63 -18.54
CA ASP A 238 -4.30 13.96 -19.16
C ASP A 238 -5.64 14.70 -18.93
N PRO A 239 -5.76 15.50 -17.85
CA PRO A 239 -7.05 15.89 -17.31
C PRO A 239 -7.73 16.99 -18.15
N LEU A 240 -9.00 16.75 -18.51
CA LEU A 240 -9.87 17.74 -19.17
C LEU A 240 -10.46 18.78 -18.20
N GLN A 241 -10.08 18.74 -16.91
CA GLN A 241 -10.55 19.61 -15.84
C GLN A 241 -9.36 20.15 -15.04
N HIS A 242 -9.41 21.41 -14.62
CA HIS A 242 -8.34 22.07 -13.88
C HIS A 242 -8.92 23.09 -12.88
N PRO A 243 -8.64 22.99 -11.56
CA PRO A 243 -7.84 21.95 -10.89
C PRO A 243 -8.48 20.56 -10.95
N GLN A 244 -7.72 19.52 -10.54
CA GLN A 244 -8.23 18.16 -10.45
C GLN A 244 -8.86 17.91 -9.06
N VAL A 245 -10.17 17.72 -9.02
CA VAL A 245 -10.95 17.33 -7.83
C VAL A 245 -11.08 15.81 -7.72
N GLU A 246 -11.27 15.26 -6.51
CA GLU A 246 -11.30 13.81 -6.30
C GLU A 246 -12.47 13.08 -6.98
N THR A 247 -13.53 13.79 -7.32
CA THR A 247 -14.69 13.25 -8.07
C THR A 247 -14.41 13.06 -9.56
N TYR A 248 -13.34 13.65 -10.11
CA TYR A 248 -12.98 13.49 -11.52
C TYR A 248 -12.47 12.07 -11.80
N TRP A 249 -13.03 11.42 -12.84
CA TRP A 249 -12.75 10.02 -13.17
C TRP A 249 -11.42 9.79 -13.90
N GLY A 250 -10.79 10.86 -14.39
CA GLY A 250 -9.58 10.80 -15.21
C GLY A 250 -9.82 10.55 -16.69
N ASN A 251 -8.84 10.95 -17.49
CA ASN A 251 -8.77 10.70 -18.94
C ASN A 251 -7.44 9.98 -19.21
N VAL A 252 -7.48 8.65 -19.14
CA VAL A 252 -6.30 7.76 -19.16
C VAL A 252 -6.40 6.84 -20.37
N ASN A 253 -5.31 6.70 -21.13
CA ASN A 253 -5.20 5.68 -22.16
C ASN A 253 -4.85 4.33 -21.50
N PRO A 254 -5.70 3.29 -21.60
CA PRO A 254 -5.49 2.02 -20.90
C PRO A 254 -4.45 1.09 -21.55
N ILE A 255 -4.00 1.40 -22.78
CA ILE A 255 -3.04 0.59 -23.55
C ILE A 255 -1.75 1.36 -23.94
N GLY A 256 -1.59 2.59 -23.46
CA GLY A 256 -0.38 3.39 -23.65
C GLY A 256 0.82 2.87 -22.86
N VAL A 257 2.02 3.37 -23.17
CA VAL A 257 3.29 2.95 -22.55
C VAL A 257 3.43 3.30 -21.06
N ARG A 258 2.47 4.02 -20.47
CA ARG A 258 2.40 4.38 -19.04
C ARG A 258 1.38 3.54 -18.26
N SER A 259 0.46 2.86 -18.95
CA SER A 259 -0.73 2.21 -18.35
C SER A 259 -0.40 1.13 -17.32
N CYS A 260 0.80 0.51 -17.39
CA CYS A 260 1.28 -0.43 -16.37
C CYS A 260 1.33 0.18 -14.96
N TYR A 261 1.54 1.50 -14.86
CA TYR A 261 1.48 2.28 -13.63
C TYR A 261 0.10 2.91 -13.46
N ASP A 262 -0.41 3.60 -14.49
CA ASP A 262 -1.64 4.40 -14.40
C ASP A 262 -2.88 3.52 -14.12
N GLU A 263 -3.11 2.49 -14.93
CA GLU A 263 -4.20 1.51 -14.70
C GLU A 263 -3.89 0.56 -13.53
N GLY A 264 -2.61 0.32 -13.24
CA GLY A 264 -2.20 -0.39 -12.02
C GLY A 264 -2.72 0.31 -10.76
N LYS A 265 -2.54 1.64 -10.67
CA LYS A 265 -3.00 2.45 -9.54
C LYS A 265 -4.52 2.63 -9.50
N ARG A 266 -5.18 2.80 -10.67
CA ARG A 266 -6.65 2.81 -10.77
C ARG A 266 -7.28 1.48 -10.32
N THR A 267 -6.67 0.36 -10.69
CA THR A 267 -7.07 -0.98 -10.22
C THR A 267 -6.86 -1.12 -8.71
N ALA A 268 -5.74 -0.63 -8.17
CA ALA A 268 -5.48 -0.65 -6.73
C ALA A 268 -6.53 0.17 -5.93
N GLU A 269 -6.98 1.33 -6.42
CA GLU A 269 -8.10 2.08 -5.81
C GLU A 269 -9.40 1.25 -5.84
N THR A 270 -9.70 0.61 -6.97
CA THR A 270 -10.89 -0.24 -7.13
C THR A 270 -10.89 -1.40 -6.13
N LEU A 271 -9.80 -2.16 -6.06
CA LEU A 271 -9.60 -3.25 -5.09
C LEU A 271 -9.77 -2.77 -3.64
N THR A 272 -9.19 -1.62 -3.31
CA THR A 272 -9.27 -1.02 -1.96
C THR A 272 -10.72 -0.71 -1.60
N MET A 273 -11.49 -0.12 -2.53
CA MET A 273 -12.91 0.17 -2.32
C MET A 273 -13.82 -1.07 -2.34
N ASP A 274 -13.46 -2.13 -3.07
CA ASP A 274 -14.18 -3.41 -3.04
C ASP A 274 -13.97 -4.15 -1.71
N TYR A 275 -12.78 -4.13 -1.13
CA TYR A 275 -12.54 -4.66 0.21
C TYR A 275 -13.29 -3.87 1.29
N HIS A 276 -13.43 -2.55 1.12
CA HIS A 276 -14.28 -1.74 2.00
C HIS A 276 -15.76 -2.15 1.88
N ARG A 277 -16.33 -2.15 0.68
CA ARG A 277 -17.75 -2.50 0.46
C ARG A 277 -18.09 -3.95 0.82
N GLY A 278 -17.22 -4.90 0.47
CA GLY A 278 -17.49 -6.34 0.55
C GLY A 278 -16.97 -7.03 1.82
N ALA A 279 -16.07 -6.39 2.58
CA ALA A 279 -15.51 -6.95 3.82
C ALA A 279 -15.48 -5.96 5.00
N ASN A 280 -16.09 -4.78 4.86
CA ASN A 280 -16.09 -3.70 5.85
C ASN A 280 -14.68 -3.31 6.33
N LEU A 281 -13.68 -3.41 5.46
CA LEU A 281 -12.31 -3.04 5.79
C LEU A 281 -12.20 -1.52 5.93
N GLU A 282 -11.51 -1.04 6.97
CA GLU A 282 -11.19 0.38 7.09
C GLU A 282 -10.08 0.77 6.12
N VAL A 283 -10.44 1.52 5.07
CA VAL A 283 -9.50 1.93 4.02
C VAL A 283 -9.37 3.44 3.86
N ARG A 284 -8.20 3.87 3.41
CA ARG A 284 -7.85 5.25 3.06
C ARG A 284 -7.14 5.28 1.72
N ILE A 285 -7.38 6.29 0.89
CA ILE A 285 -6.73 6.43 -0.42
C ILE A 285 -6.13 7.84 -0.53
N ALA A 286 -4.81 7.92 -0.63
CA ALA A 286 -4.09 9.18 -0.88
C ALA A 286 -3.73 9.28 -2.37
N ARG A 287 -4.30 10.24 -3.10
CA ARG A 287 -3.87 10.58 -4.47
C ARG A 287 -2.74 11.61 -4.39
N ILE A 288 -1.51 11.11 -4.52
CA ILE A 288 -0.30 11.90 -4.29
C ILE A 288 0.09 12.67 -5.55
N PHE A 289 0.33 13.97 -5.40
CA PHE A 289 0.88 14.84 -6.45
C PHE A 289 2.42 14.94 -6.35
N ASN A 290 3.05 15.59 -7.33
CA ASN A 290 4.50 15.67 -7.46
C ASN A 290 5.19 16.11 -6.17
N THR A 291 5.90 15.16 -5.54
CA THR A 291 6.59 15.36 -4.27
C THR A 291 8.11 15.29 -4.45
N TYR A 292 8.84 16.17 -3.77
CA TYR A 292 10.30 16.28 -3.80
C TYR A 292 10.90 16.42 -2.38
N GLY A 293 12.20 16.18 -2.24
CA GLY A 293 12.92 16.29 -0.96
C GLY A 293 14.15 15.38 -0.86
N PRO A 294 14.81 15.35 0.33
CA PRO A 294 15.93 14.46 0.61
C PRO A 294 15.62 12.98 0.36
N ARG A 295 16.63 12.14 0.08
CA ARG A 295 16.50 10.70 -0.25
C ARG A 295 15.76 10.38 -1.56
N MET A 296 15.27 11.37 -2.30
CA MET A 296 14.80 11.18 -3.68
C MET A 296 15.96 10.62 -4.53
N CYS A 297 15.65 9.81 -5.56
CA CYS A 297 16.70 9.33 -6.46
C CYS A 297 17.31 10.52 -7.21
N ILE A 298 18.63 10.53 -7.42
CA ILE A 298 19.33 11.63 -8.07
C ILE A 298 18.92 11.70 -9.54
N ASP A 299 19.04 10.56 -10.22
CA ASP A 299 18.65 10.38 -11.62
C ASP A 299 17.23 9.80 -11.72
N ASP A 300 16.29 10.34 -10.92
CA ASP A 300 14.87 9.91 -10.92
C ASP A 300 14.16 10.22 -12.25
N GLY A 301 14.68 11.15 -13.06
CA GLY A 301 14.09 11.56 -14.34
C GLY A 301 12.96 12.59 -14.21
N ARG A 302 12.53 12.94 -13.00
CA ARG A 302 11.61 14.07 -12.73
C ARG A 302 12.39 15.40 -12.71
N VAL A 303 11.71 16.48 -13.10
CA VAL A 303 12.34 17.80 -13.35
C VAL A 303 13.14 18.36 -12.16
N VAL A 304 12.63 18.28 -10.93
CA VAL A 304 13.30 18.84 -9.74
C VAL A 304 14.63 18.13 -9.45
N SER A 305 14.66 16.80 -9.50
CA SER A 305 15.90 16.03 -9.31
C SER A 305 16.87 16.25 -10.45
N ASN A 306 16.40 16.32 -11.70
CA ASN A 306 17.25 16.55 -12.86
C ASN A 306 17.93 17.92 -12.78
N PHE A 307 17.19 19.01 -12.49
CA PHE A 307 17.79 20.34 -12.38
C PHE A 307 18.81 20.44 -11.24
N VAL A 308 18.48 19.88 -10.06
CA VAL A 308 19.43 19.84 -8.93
C VAL A 308 20.67 19.02 -9.26
N ALA A 309 20.52 17.86 -9.92
CA ALA A 309 21.64 17.02 -10.33
C ALA A 309 22.51 17.70 -11.41
N GLN A 310 21.89 18.31 -12.43
CA GLN A 310 22.58 19.04 -13.48
C GLN A 310 23.39 20.21 -12.91
N ALA A 311 22.75 21.08 -12.11
CA ALA A 311 23.42 22.20 -11.47
C ALA A 311 24.57 21.75 -10.54
N LEU A 312 24.39 20.70 -9.73
CA LEU A 312 25.48 20.16 -8.90
C LEU A 312 26.63 19.57 -9.74
N ARG A 313 26.33 18.96 -10.89
CA ARG A 313 27.33 18.43 -11.84
C ARG A 313 27.97 19.51 -12.74
N LYS A 314 27.57 20.78 -12.60
CA LYS A 314 27.94 21.91 -13.49
C LYS A 314 27.50 21.71 -14.96
N GLU A 315 26.44 20.94 -15.16
CA GLU A 315 25.77 20.74 -16.44
C GLU A 315 24.66 21.79 -16.64
N PRO A 316 24.35 22.22 -17.88
CA PRO A 316 23.23 23.11 -18.13
C PRO A 316 21.88 22.50 -17.73
N MET A 317 21.05 23.27 -17.02
CA MET A 317 19.69 22.88 -16.68
C MET A 317 18.79 22.89 -17.91
N THR A 318 18.26 21.73 -18.29
CA THR A 318 17.53 21.55 -19.56
C THR A 318 16.04 21.88 -19.44
N VAL A 319 15.63 23.09 -19.86
CA VAL A 319 14.23 23.49 -19.92
C VAL A 319 13.65 23.13 -21.29
N TYR A 320 12.62 22.28 -21.32
CA TYR A 320 11.90 21.96 -22.56
C TYR A 320 10.83 23.01 -22.87
N GLY A 321 10.69 23.39 -24.14
CA GLY A 321 9.75 24.42 -24.59
C GLY A 321 10.18 25.84 -24.21
N ASP A 322 9.22 26.70 -23.90
CA ASP A 322 9.46 28.10 -23.50
C ASP A 322 9.57 28.31 -21.98
N GLY A 323 9.52 27.22 -21.21
CA GLY A 323 9.61 27.22 -19.74
C GLY A 323 8.36 27.72 -19.00
N LYS A 324 7.26 28.09 -19.70
CA LYS A 324 6.03 28.62 -19.09
C LYS A 324 5.08 27.53 -18.58
N GLN A 325 5.32 26.26 -18.89
CA GLN A 325 4.49 25.15 -18.41
C GLN A 325 4.56 25.04 -16.88
N THR A 326 3.40 24.93 -16.23
CA THR A 326 3.30 24.93 -14.76
C THR A 326 3.25 23.53 -14.17
N ARG A 327 3.82 23.36 -12.98
CA ARG A 327 3.69 22.17 -12.15
C ARG A 327 3.52 22.58 -10.68
N SER A 328 2.69 21.82 -9.96
CA SER A 328 2.67 21.82 -8.50
C SER A 328 3.85 21.04 -7.92
N PHE A 329 4.49 21.53 -6.84
CA PHE A 329 5.52 20.78 -6.10
C PHE A 329 5.25 20.78 -4.59
N GLN A 330 5.16 19.59 -4.01
CA GLN A 330 4.95 19.34 -2.58
C GLN A 330 6.25 18.90 -1.92
N TYR A 331 6.58 19.43 -0.74
CA TYR A 331 7.72 18.95 0.03
C TYR A 331 7.36 17.67 0.82
N VAL A 332 8.32 16.76 0.96
CA VAL A 332 8.05 15.40 1.48
C VAL A 332 7.47 15.35 2.90
N SER A 333 7.86 16.24 3.81
CA SER A 333 7.31 16.22 5.18
C SER A 333 5.85 16.68 5.23
N ASP A 334 5.42 17.59 4.34
CA ASP A 334 4.01 17.97 4.20
C ASP A 334 3.18 16.76 3.75
N LEU A 335 3.72 15.95 2.81
CA LEU A 335 3.08 14.71 2.39
C LEU A 335 2.97 13.70 3.54
N VAL A 336 4.06 13.47 4.29
CA VAL A 336 4.07 12.52 5.42
C VAL A 336 3.04 12.91 6.49
N GLU A 337 2.95 14.18 6.86
CA GLU A 337 1.93 14.68 7.79
C GLU A 337 0.51 14.48 7.23
N GLY A 338 0.30 14.66 5.92
CA GLY A 338 -0.98 14.40 5.26
C GLY A 338 -1.36 12.92 5.25
N LEU A 339 -0.40 12.01 5.01
CA LEU A 339 -0.60 10.57 5.05
C LEU A 339 -0.97 10.09 6.46
N ILE A 340 -0.29 10.60 7.49
CA ILE A 340 -0.59 10.25 8.89
C ILE A 340 -1.98 10.75 9.27
N ARG A 341 -2.33 12.00 8.97
CA ARG A 341 -3.68 12.54 9.26
C ARG A 341 -4.79 11.78 8.55
N LEU A 342 -4.57 11.42 7.29
CA LEU A 342 -5.53 10.61 6.54
C LEU A 342 -5.67 9.19 7.13
N MET A 343 -4.58 8.58 7.60
CA MET A 343 -4.65 7.30 8.31
C MET A 343 -5.42 7.41 9.63
N GLU A 344 -5.21 8.45 10.43
CA GLU A 344 -5.86 8.60 11.74
C GLU A 344 -7.34 9.01 11.63
N GLY A 345 -7.71 9.84 10.65
CA GLY A 345 -9.10 10.26 10.44
C GLY A 345 -10.03 9.12 10.00
N ASP A 346 -11.34 9.31 10.15
CA ASP A 346 -12.37 8.29 9.91
C ASP A 346 -12.98 8.32 8.49
N HIS A 347 -12.43 9.15 7.60
CA HIS A 347 -12.96 9.39 6.27
C HIS A 347 -12.66 8.24 5.29
N VAL A 348 -13.64 7.89 4.45
CA VAL A 348 -13.49 6.88 3.39
C VAL A 348 -13.32 7.56 2.01
N GLY A 349 -12.54 6.93 1.15
CA GLY A 349 -12.33 7.31 -0.24
C GLY A 349 -11.06 8.12 -0.51
N PRO A 350 -10.91 8.66 -1.73
CA PRO A 350 -9.72 9.38 -2.16
C PRO A 350 -9.62 10.79 -1.59
N PHE A 351 -8.40 11.18 -1.24
CA PHE A 351 -8.00 12.54 -0.88
C PHE A 351 -6.80 12.96 -1.74
N ASN A 352 -6.86 14.14 -2.33
CA ASN A 352 -5.71 14.75 -2.98
C ASN A 352 -4.70 15.25 -1.92
N LEU A 353 -3.48 14.71 -1.95
CA LEU A 353 -2.35 15.24 -1.19
C LEU A 353 -1.36 15.86 -2.17
N GLY A 354 -1.22 17.18 -2.11
CA GLY A 354 -0.46 17.96 -3.07
C GLY A 354 -0.32 19.42 -2.65
N ASN A 355 0.42 20.20 -3.44
CA ASN A 355 0.54 21.65 -3.26
C ASN A 355 -0.22 22.39 -4.37
N PRO A 356 -1.23 23.23 -4.07
CA PRO A 356 -1.94 24.00 -5.10
C PRO A 356 -1.09 25.16 -5.66
N GLY A 357 0.06 25.47 -5.05
CA GLY A 357 1.03 26.42 -5.58
C GLY A 357 1.69 25.89 -6.85
N GLU A 358 1.42 26.56 -7.98
CA GLU A 358 2.01 26.28 -9.28
C GLU A 358 3.31 27.08 -9.47
N PHE A 359 4.30 26.44 -10.10
CA PHE A 359 5.55 27.05 -10.52
C PHE A 359 5.78 26.76 -12.01
N THR A 360 6.20 27.75 -12.77
CA THR A 360 6.72 27.55 -14.13
C THR A 360 8.07 26.81 -14.08
N MET A 361 8.46 26.14 -15.17
CA MET A 361 9.77 25.49 -15.23
C MET A 361 10.93 26.49 -15.19
N LEU A 362 10.71 27.71 -15.71
CA LEU A 362 11.68 28.79 -15.60
C LEU A 362 11.83 29.31 -14.16
N GLU A 363 10.75 29.43 -13.38
CA GLU A 363 10.84 29.76 -11.95
C GLU A 363 11.55 28.66 -11.16
N LEU A 364 11.24 27.39 -11.43
CA LEU A 364 11.95 26.26 -10.81
C LEU A 364 13.45 26.31 -11.13
N ALA A 365 13.82 26.49 -12.40
CA ALA A 365 15.23 26.57 -12.82
C ALA A 365 15.96 27.74 -12.13
N LYS A 366 15.32 28.92 -12.02
CA LYS A 366 15.87 30.06 -11.27
C LYS A 366 16.03 29.79 -9.78
N VAL A 367 15.04 29.16 -9.13
CA VAL A 367 15.18 28.81 -7.70
C VAL A 367 16.29 27.79 -7.47
N VAL A 368 16.53 26.87 -8.41
CA VAL A 368 17.67 25.94 -8.38
C VAL A 368 19.00 26.70 -8.58
N GLN A 369 19.07 27.61 -9.56
CA GLN A 369 20.21 28.51 -9.80
C GLN A 369 20.56 29.32 -8.53
N ASP A 370 19.59 30.06 -7.98
CA ASP A 370 19.71 30.84 -6.73
C ASP A 370 20.25 30.01 -5.54
N THR A 371 19.95 28.71 -5.51
CA THR A 371 20.24 27.82 -4.37
C THR A 371 21.58 27.07 -4.49
N ILE A 372 22.06 26.84 -5.71
CA ILE A 372 23.22 25.95 -5.96
C ILE A 372 24.41 26.71 -6.51
N ASP A 373 24.20 27.48 -7.58
CA ASP A 373 25.22 28.21 -8.34
C ASP A 373 24.52 29.26 -9.20
N SER A 374 24.77 30.54 -8.92
CA SER A 374 24.19 31.67 -9.65
C SER A 374 24.62 31.72 -11.12
N GLU A 375 25.74 31.08 -11.49
CA GLU A 375 26.24 31.01 -12.86
C GLU A 375 25.73 29.78 -13.65
N ALA A 376 24.95 28.89 -13.00
CA ALA A 376 24.42 27.70 -13.64
C ALA A 376 23.58 28.03 -14.89
N LYS A 377 24.01 27.52 -16.05
CA LYS A 377 23.40 27.81 -17.35
C LYS A 377 22.03 27.13 -17.47
N ILE A 378 21.07 27.84 -18.07
CA ILE A 378 19.77 27.30 -18.45
C ILE A 378 19.77 27.12 -19.98
N GLU A 379 19.52 25.90 -20.44
CA GLU A 379 19.48 25.55 -21.87
C GLU A 379 18.05 25.20 -22.28
N PHE A 380 17.55 25.85 -23.34
CA PHE A 380 16.22 25.57 -23.87
C PHE A 380 16.27 24.52 -24.98
N ARG A 381 15.40 23.50 -24.91
CA ARG A 381 15.28 22.44 -25.92
C ARG A 381 13.85 22.33 -26.48
N PRO A 382 13.66 21.84 -27.72
CA PRO A 382 12.34 21.57 -28.27
C PRO A 382 11.51 20.67 -27.34
N ASN A 383 10.22 20.96 -27.19
CA ASN A 383 9.35 20.21 -26.31
C ASN A 383 9.08 18.80 -26.86
N THR A 384 8.88 17.81 -25.98
CA THR A 384 8.39 16.48 -26.37
C THR A 384 6.87 16.49 -26.54
N GLU A 385 6.35 15.82 -27.56
CA GLU A 385 4.94 15.90 -27.99
C GLU A 385 3.91 15.41 -26.94
N ASP A 386 4.33 14.62 -25.94
CA ASP A 386 3.44 13.93 -24.97
C ASP A 386 3.53 14.42 -23.49
N ASP A 387 4.18 15.55 -23.17
CA ASP A 387 4.27 16.00 -21.75
C ASP A 387 2.99 16.74 -21.31
N PRO A 388 2.18 16.20 -20.36
CA PRO A 388 0.83 16.70 -20.08
C PRO A 388 0.84 18.16 -19.63
N HIS A 389 -0.02 18.99 -20.25
CA HIS A 389 0.16 20.44 -20.20
C HIS A 389 0.04 21.05 -18.80
N LYS A 390 -0.93 20.61 -17.97
CA LYS A 390 -1.18 21.19 -16.64
C LYS A 390 -1.71 20.16 -15.64
N ARG A 391 -1.17 20.18 -14.40
CA ARG A 391 -1.76 19.50 -13.23
C ARG A 391 -1.68 20.39 -12.00
N LYS A 392 -2.79 20.43 -11.26
CA LYS A 392 -2.98 21.23 -10.04
C LYS A 392 -3.96 20.49 -9.14
N PRO A 393 -3.57 20.12 -7.91
CA PRO A 393 -4.48 19.49 -6.97
C PRO A 393 -5.50 20.52 -6.47
N ASP A 394 -6.78 20.17 -6.48
CA ASP A 394 -7.69 20.73 -5.50
C ASP A 394 -7.44 20.01 -4.16
N ILE A 395 -7.18 20.75 -3.08
CA ILE A 395 -6.95 20.19 -1.74
C ILE A 395 -8.00 20.63 -0.72
N THR A 396 -9.12 21.20 -1.18
CA THR A 396 -10.20 21.71 -0.31
C THR A 396 -10.69 20.64 0.65
N ARG A 397 -10.93 19.42 0.15
CA ARG A 397 -11.32 18.26 0.96
C ARG A 397 -10.31 17.92 2.07
N ALA A 398 -9.01 18.01 1.79
CA ALA A 398 -7.95 17.73 2.77
C ALA A 398 -7.82 18.87 3.81
N LYS A 399 -8.04 20.13 3.41
CA LYS A 399 -8.11 21.26 4.34
C LYS A 399 -9.26 21.12 5.32
N GLU A 400 -10.47 20.90 4.80
CA GLU A 400 -11.70 20.87 5.59
C GLU A 400 -11.79 19.65 6.51
N LEU A 401 -11.44 18.45 6.01
CA LEU A 401 -11.70 17.20 6.72
C LEU A 401 -10.49 16.65 7.49
N LEU A 402 -9.26 17.08 7.16
CA LEU A 402 -8.02 16.65 7.84
C LEU A 402 -7.29 17.82 8.54
N GLY A 403 -7.79 19.05 8.40
CA GLY A 403 -7.09 20.26 8.86
C GLY A 403 -5.70 20.42 8.24
N TRP A 404 -5.49 19.89 7.02
CA TRP A 404 -4.19 19.72 6.40
C TRP A 404 -4.00 20.62 5.19
N GLU A 405 -2.84 21.28 5.13
CA GLU A 405 -2.32 21.98 3.97
C GLU A 405 -0.78 21.96 4.01
N PRO A 406 -0.10 22.04 2.85
CA PRO A 406 1.36 22.11 2.81
C PRO A 406 1.86 23.45 3.34
N LYS A 407 2.95 23.41 4.12
CA LYS A 407 3.53 24.58 4.79
C LYS A 407 4.90 24.96 4.27
N ILE A 408 5.61 24.05 3.61
CA ILE A 408 6.98 24.28 3.16
C ILE A 408 6.97 24.72 1.70
N SER A 409 7.41 25.97 1.48
CA SER A 409 7.56 26.52 0.13
C SER A 409 8.73 25.89 -0.62
N LEU A 410 8.72 26.00 -1.95
CA LEU A 410 9.80 25.49 -2.81
C LEU A 410 11.18 26.02 -2.36
N ARG A 411 11.27 27.33 -2.07
CA ARG A 411 12.50 28.01 -1.61
C ARG A 411 13.00 27.52 -0.24
N GLN A 412 12.14 26.97 0.62
CA GLN A 412 12.52 26.40 1.93
C GLN A 412 12.91 24.92 1.82
N GLY A 413 12.17 24.12 1.04
CA GLY A 413 12.42 22.69 0.91
C GLY A 413 13.56 22.33 -0.04
N LEU A 414 13.86 23.17 -1.04
CA LEU A 414 14.91 22.88 -2.03
C LEU A 414 16.33 22.85 -1.44
N PRO A 415 16.76 23.80 -0.59
CA PRO A 415 18.08 23.72 0.06
C PRO A 415 18.32 22.40 0.82
N LEU A 416 17.29 21.87 1.49
CA LEU A 416 17.38 20.59 2.21
C LEU A 416 17.64 19.41 1.26
N MET A 417 16.98 19.38 0.10
CA MET A 417 17.24 18.40 -0.96
C MET A 417 18.63 18.57 -1.57
N VAL A 418 19.10 19.82 -1.76
CA VAL A 418 20.44 20.12 -2.28
C VAL A 418 21.54 19.63 -1.33
N THR A 419 21.42 19.85 -0.02
CA THR A 419 22.38 19.35 0.98
C THR A 419 22.50 17.82 0.92
N ASP A 420 21.36 17.12 0.88
CA ASP A 420 21.31 15.65 0.77
C ASP A 420 21.89 15.14 -0.57
N PHE A 421 21.59 15.81 -1.70
CA PHE A 421 22.17 15.45 -2.99
C PHE A 421 23.69 15.70 -3.01
N ARG A 422 24.16 16.84 -2.48
CA ARG A 422 25.59 17.18 -2.40
C ARG A 422 26.36 16.11 -1.59
N LYS A 423 25.87 15.73 -0.41
CA LYS A 423 26.43 14.64 0.40
C LYS A 423 26.46 13.30 -0.34
N ARG A 424 25.43 12.97 -1.11
CA ARG A 424 25.34 11.69 -1.85
C ARG A 424 26.12 11.67 -3.18
N ILE A 425 26.45 12.82 -3.76
CA ILE A 425 27.25 12.93 -5.00
C ILE A 425 28.75 13.07 -4.68
N PHE A 426 29.12 13.89 -3.69
CA PHE A 426 30.51 14.25 -3.39
C PHE A 426 31.05 13.65 -2.08
N GLY A 427 30.21 12.96 -1.29
CA GLY A 427 30.57 12.47 0.04
C GLY A 427 30.68 13.57 1.09
N ASP A 428 31.18 13.22 2.28
CA ASP A 428 31.55 14.19 3.33
C ASP A 428 32.92 14.84 3.07
N HIS A 429 33.15 15.27 1.83
CA HIS A 429 34.16 16.25 1.54
C HIS A 429 33.66 17.62 2.02
N SER A 430 33.75 17.82 3.33
CA SER A 430 33.85 19.18 3.89
C SER A 430 34.92 19.92 3.11
N GLU A 431 34.61 21.14 2.68
CA GLU A 431 35.59 22.04 2.08
C GLU A 431 36.66 22.37 3.13
N THR A 432 37.70 21.53 3.21
CA THR A 432 38.95 21.84 3.89
C THR A 432 39.66 22.90 3.06
N THR A 433 39.08 24.11 3.08
CA THR A 433 39.57 25.27 2.36
C THR A 433 41.00 25.49 2.79
N THR A 434 41.91 25.32 1.84
CA THR A 434 43.34 25.38 2.08
C THR A 434 43.70 26.82 2.44
N THR A 435 43.73 27.15 3.73
CA THR A 435 44.39 28.36 4.22
C THR A 435 45.89 28.16 4.06
N GLY A 436 46.37 28.35 2.83
CA GLY A 436 47.79 28.41 2.51
C GLY A 436 48.38 29.66 3.14
N THR A 437 48.91 29.52 4.34
CA THR A 437 49.64 30.61 5.01
C THR A 437 50.98 30.80 4.31
N VAL A 438 51.01 31.70 3.34
CA VAL A 438 52.26 32.22 2.77
C VAL A 438 52.85 33.23 3.76
N ALA A 439 53.84 32.79 4.51
CA ALA A 439 54.82 33.64 5.18
C ALA A 439 56.11 32.82 5.35
N GLY A 440 57.31 33.28 5.01
CA GLY A 440 57.68 34.64 4.57
C GLY A 440 58.69 35.32 5.50
N SER A 441 59.72 34.60 5.92
CA SER A 441 60.95 35.13 6.53
C SER A 441 62.08 34.11 6.42
#